data_AF-A0A4P7W887-F1
#
_entry.id   AF-A0A4P7W887-F1
#
_cell.length_a   1.000
_cell.length_b   1.000
_cell.length_c   1.000
_cell.angle_alpha   90.00
_cell.angle_beta   90.00
_cell.angle_gamma   90.00
#
_symmetry.space_group_name_H-M   'P 1'
#
loop_
_entity.id
_entity.type
_entity.pdbx_description
1 polymer ?
#
loop_
_entity_poly.entity_id
_entity_poly.type
_entity_poly.pdbx_seq_one_letter_code
_entity_poly.pdbx_strand_id
1 'polypeptide(L)'
;MSASIHLERRWLMDAFGGFLQYDSTSQQLITTPFTPQGFPNLFTFVPVPEKFPHRAVLRLTHSIPSYIPACRFLQIAPHSVAIQNVETNRYLSSLSGTQQTSWHPEEIHDWEHFFLLNKQMLTGLSLLADPDLAEISNNNESLSQLVFTGNPNQAKIGSLYISLSHNLEEIAKLADYKAHEENELLLHPLHSEEETFSLKIKLKRNFHLNTLTL
;
A
#
# COMPACT_ATOMS: atom_id res chain seq x y z
N MET A 1 -25.52 -10.33 14.30
CA MET A 1 -25.97 -9.69 13.04
C MET A 1 -24.87 -9.91 12.01
N SER A 2 -25.15 -10.54 10.86
CA SER A 2 -24.14 -10.69 9.81
C SER A 2 -23.89 -9.32 9.18
N ALA A 3 -22.65 -8.84 9.16
CA ALA A 3 -22.29 -7.61 8.48
C ALA A 3 -22.76 -7.64 7.01
N SER A 4 -23.33 -6.54 6.52
CA SER A 4 -23.74 -6.42 5.12
C SER A 4 -22.51 -6.48 4.21
N ILE A 5 -22.59 -7.29 3.15
CA ILE A 5 -21.50 -7.34 2.16
C ILE A 5 -21.53 -6.05 1.34
N HIS A 6 -20.43 -5.31 1.35
CA HIS A 6 -20.21 -4.14 0.48
C HIS A 6 -18.86 -4.24 -0.24
N LEU A 7 -18.66 -3.36 -1.23
CA LEU A 7 -17.40 -3.25 -1.96
C LEU A 7 -16.65 -2.01 -1.50
N GLU A 8 -15.35 -2.15 -1.24
CA GLU A 8 -14.46 -1.05 -0.92
C GLU A 8 -13.43 -0.83 -2.01
N ARG A 9 -13.15 0.45 -2.30
CA ARG A 9 -12.04 0.83 -3.17
C ARG A 9 -10.72 0.58 -2.42
N ARG A 10 -9.82 -0.18 -3.04
CA ARG A 10 -8.46 -0.43 -2.56
C ARG A 10 -7.45 -0.09 -3.66
N TRP A 11 -6.26 0.28 -3.25
CA TRP A 11 -5.12 0.53 -4.14
C TRP A 11 -4.07 -0.56 -3.95
N LEU A 12 -3.27 -0.79 -4.98
CA LEU A 12 -2.28 -1.85 -5.02
C LEU A 12 -0.88 -1.25 -4.97
N MET A 13 -0.13 -1.59 -3.93
CA MET A 13 1.28 -1.26 -3.80
C MET A 13 2.08 -2.55 -3.91
N ASP A 14 3.12 -2.59 -4.73
CA ASP A 14 4.04 -3.72 -4.80
C ASP A 14 4.87 -3.86 -3.52
N ALA A 15 5.63 -4.95 -3.41
CA ALA A 15 6.45 -5.21 -2.24
C ALA A 15 7.54 -4.15 -1.98
N PHE A 16 7.87 -3.31 -2.97
CA PHE A 16 8.96 -2.33 -2.91
C PHE A 16 8.48 -0.89 -2.67
N GLY A 17 7.18 -0.68 -2.49
CA GLY A 17 6.59 0.65 -2.32
C GLY A 17 6.18 1.33 -3.62
N GLY A 18 6.20 0.64 -4.76
CA GLY A 18 5.67 1.14 -6.02
C GLY A 18 4.15 0.93 -6.10
N PHE A 19 3.40 1.89 -6.62
CA PHE A 19 1.99 1.69 -6.94
C PHE A 19 1.81 1.02 -8.27
N LEU A 20 0.96 0.00 -8.31
CA LEU A 20 0.51 -0.59 -9.56
C LEU A 20 -0.37 0.42 -10.32
N GLN A 21 -0.04 0.64 -11.58
CA GLN A 21 -0.73 1.55 -12.49
C GLN A 21 -0.95 0.86 -13.85
N TYR A 22 -1.71 1.51 -14.72
CA TYR A 22 -1.85 1.11 -16.11
C TYR A 22 -1.31 2.22 -17.01
N ASP A 23 -0.34 1.88 -17.86
CA ASP A 23 0.13 2.77 -18.92
C ASP A 23 -0.71 2.53 -20.18
N SER A 24 -1.48 3.54 -20.58
CA SER A 24 -2.31 3.48 -21.79
C SER A 24 -1.51 3.41 -23.08
N THR A 25 -0.24 3.84 -23.06
CA THR A 25 0.64 3.86 -24.24
C THR A 25 1.16 2.47 -24.54
N SER A 26 1.81 1.82 -23.56
CA SER A 26 2.26 0.43 -23.68
C SER A 26 1.14 -0.59 -23.51
N GLN A 27 -0.04 -0.16 -23.04
CA GLN A 27 -1.20 -0.99 -22.74
C GLN A 27 -0.92 -2.07 -21.68
N GLN A 28 0.00 -1.80 -20.78
CA GLN A 28 0.48 -2.76 -19.77
C GLN A 28 0.30 -2.22 -18.36
N LEU A 29 0.34 -3.14 -17.40
CA LEU A 29 0.50 -2.79 -16.00
C LEU A 29 1.96 -2.38 -15.76
N ILE A 30 2.16 -1.31 -15.00
CA ILE A 30 3.47 -0.81 -14.61
C ILE A 30 3.46 -0.49 -13.11
N THR A 31 4.63 -0.30 -12.53
CA THR A 31 4.77 0.22 -11.18
C THR A 31 5.32 1.65 -11.23
N THR A 32 4.76 2.54 -10.41
CA THR A 32 5.25 3.92 -10.28
C THR A 32 5.65 4.17 -8.83
N PRO A 33 6.77 4.87 -8.56
CA PRO A 33 7.18 5.16 -7.18
C PRO A 33 6.06 5.80 -6.36
N PHE A 34 5.98 5.43 -5.07
CA PHE A 34 5.10 6.10 -4.13
C PHE A 34 5.35 7.61 -4.14
N THR A 35 4.28 8.38 -4.32
CA THR A 35 4.29 9.84 -4.19
C THR A 35 3.31 10.23 -3.09
N PRO A 36 3.77 10.87 -2.00
CA PRO A 36 2.87 11.31 -0.94
C PRO A 36 1.77 12.23 -1.48
N GLN A 37 0.63 12.28 -0.78
CA GLN A 37 -0.50 13.16 -1.10
C GLN A 37 -1.26 12.84 -2.40
N GLY A 38 -0.85 11.81 -3.15
CA GLY A 38 -1.53 11.36 -4.36
C GLY A 38 -2.30 10.06 -4.16
N PHE A 39 -3.44 9.92 -4.85
CA PHE A 39 -4.04 8.62 -5.09
C PHE A 39 -3.55 8.05 -6.42
N PRO A 40 -3.15 6.76 -6.46
CA PRO A 40 -2.93 6.08 -7.71
C PRO A 40 -4.21 6.07 -8.55
N ASN A 41 -4.06 6.19 -9.88
CA ASN A 41 -5.20 6.20 -10.79
C ASN A 41 -5.83 4.80 -10.90
N LEU A 42 -5.01 3.76 -10.85
CA LEU A 42 -5.47 2.38 -10.84
C LEU A 42 -5.90 1.96 -9.42
N PHE A 43 -7.11 1.39 -9.32
CA PHE A 43 -7.65 0.84 -8.09
C PHE A 43 -8.42 -0.44 -8.36
N THR A 44 -8.85 -1.12 -7.30
CA THR A 44 -9.70 -2.32 -7.36
C THR A 44 -10.84 -2.22 -6.37
N PHE A 45 -11.89 -3.01 -6.59
CA PHE A 45 -12.95 -3.21 -5.60
C PHE A 45 -12.77 -4.54 -4.88
N VAL A 46 -12.73 -4.49 -3.55
CA VAL A 46 -12.58 -5.67 -2.69
C VAL A 46 -13.88 -5.85 -1.88
N PRO A 47 -14.45 -7.06 -1.83
CA PRO A 47 -15.59 -7.34 -0.98
C PRO A 47 -15.19 -7.27 0.50
N VAL A 48 -16.08 -6.72 1.34
CA VAL A 48 -15.92 -6.70 2.79
C VAL A 48 -17.09 -7.45 3.44
N PRO A 49 -16.86 -8.45 4.31
CA PRO A 49 -15.55 -8.98 4.69
C PRO A 49 -14.84 -9.65 3.50
N GLU A 50 -13.50 -9.58 3.52
CA GLU A 50 -12.65 -10.11 2.46
C GLU A 50 -12.84 -11.64 2.32
N LYS A 51 -12.99 -12.09 1.08
CA LYS A 51 -13.14 -13.52 0.74
C LYS A 51 -12.25 -13.85 -0.43
N PHE A 52 -11.21 -14.64 -0.19
CA PHE A 52 -10.28 -15.09 -1.21
C PHE A 52 -10.47 -16.58 -1.53
N PRO A 53 -10.16 -17.02 -2.77
CA PRO A 53 -9.80 -16.18 -3.92
C PRO A 53 -11.03 -15.43 -4.47
N HIS A 54 -10.80 -14.26 -5.06
CA HIS A 54 -11.86 -13.53 -5.76
C HIS A 54 -11.33 -12.83 -7.01
N ARG A 55 -12.25 -12.44 -7.91
CA ARG A 55 -11.89 -11.71 -9.14
C ARG A 55 -11.21 -10.38 -8.79
N ALA A 56 -10.09 -10.09 -9.44
CA ALA A 56 -9.44 -8.79 -9.39
C ALA A 56 -10.08 -7.87 -10.44
N VAL A 57 -10.79 -6.84 -10.00
CA VAL A 57 -11.46 -5.88 -10.89
C VAL A 57 -10.65 -4.58 -10.90
N LEU A 58 -9.61 -4.56 -11.73
CA LEU A 58 -8.74 -3.39 -11.89
C LEU A 58 -9.43 -2.31 -12.72
N ARG A 59 -9.47 -1.08 -12.22
CA ARG A 59 -10.15 0.07 -12.83
C ARG A 59 -9.31 1.33 -12.72
N LEU A 60 -9.44 2.20 -13.71
CA LEU A 60 -8.94 3.56 -13.64
C LEU A 60 -10.04 4.48 -13.13
N THR A 61 -9.67 5.65 -12.62
CA THR A 61 -10.62 6.66 -12.14
C THR A 61 -11.66 6.98 -13.20
N HIS A 62 -11.23 7.18 -14.45
CA HIS A 62 -12.11 7.66 -15.52
C HIS A 62 -12.37 6.63 -16.62
N SER A 63 -11.89 5.39 -16.50
CA SER A 63 -12.03 4.37 -17.55
C SER A 63 -11.80 2.95 -17.06
N ILE A 64 -12.05 1.98 -17.94
CA ILE A 64 -11.71 0.58 -17.73
C ILE A 64 -10.52 0.26 -18.64
N PRO A 65 -9.41 -0.27 -18.11
CA PRO A 65 -8.30 -0.75 -18.94
C PRO A 65 -8.76 -1.85 -19.89
N SER A 66 -8.51 -1.69 -21.19
CA SER A 66 -8.99 -2.64 -22.21
C SER A 66 -8.10 -3.88 -22.37
N TYR A 67 -6.83 -3.81 -21.97
CA TYR A 67 -5.83 -4.87 -22.21
C TYR A 67 -5.31 -5.57 -20.96
N ILE A 68 -5.98 -5.42 -19.82
CA ILE A 68 -5.64 -6.20 -18.61
C ILE A 68 -6.31 -7.58 -18.74
N PRO A 69 -5.56 -8.69 -18.61
CA PRO A 69 -6.15 -10.03 -18.66
C PRO A 69 -7.15 -10.25 -17.51
N ALA A 70 -7.97 -11.28 -17.62
CA ALA A 70 -8.81 -11.68 -16.50
C ALA A 70 -7.92 -12.12 -15.33
N CYS A 71 -8.05 -11.46 -14.19
CA CYS A 71 -7.21 -11.72 -13.01
C CYS A 71 -8.04 -12.14 -11.79
N ARG A 72 -7.40 -12.87 -10.87
CA ARG A 72 -7.90 -13.14 -9.52
C ARG A 72 -6.87 -12.77 -8.46
N PHE A 73 -7.35 -12.33 -7.30
CA PHE A 73 -6.53 -12.18 -6.11
C PHE A 73 -6.51 -13.48 -5.31
N LEU A 74 -5.31 -13.89 -4.90
CA LEU A 74 -5.08 -14.94 -3.92
C LEU A 74 -4.50 -14.29 -2.67
N GLN A 75 -5.04 -14.61 -1.50
CA GLN A 75 -4.50 -14.10 -0.25
C GLN A 75 -3.17 -14.78 0.05
N ILE A 76 -2.17 -13.98 0.41
CA ILE A 76 -0.88 -14.45 0.90
C ILE A 76 -0.80 -14.23 2.41
N ALA A 77 -1.13 -13.02 2.85
CA ALA A 77 -1.10 -12.59 4.25
C ALA A 77 -2.16 -11.49 4.48
N PRO A 78 -2.37 -10.97 5.71
CA PRO A 78 -3.21 -9.80 5.93
C PRO A 78 -2.80 -8.64 5.01
N HIS A 79 -3.78 -8.08 4.28
CA HIS A 79 -3.59 -7.05 3.27
C HIS A 79 -2.65 -7.38 2.10
N SER A 80 -2.11 -8.59 2.01
CA SER A 80 -1.17 -8.98 0.95
C SER A 80 -1.77 -10.04 0.04
N VAL A 81 -1.68 -9.80 -1.26
CA VAL A 81 -2.24 -10.67 -2.30
C VAL A 81 -1.27 -10.93 -3.42
N ALA A 82 -1.40 -12.09 -4.05
CA ALA A 82 -0.88 -12.34 -5.39
C ALA A 82 -1.97 -12.01 -6.42
N ILE A 83 -1.56 -11.47 -7.57
CA ILE A 83 -2.46 -11.28 -8.72
C ILE A 83 -2.14 -12.37 -9.74
N GLN A 84 -3.10 -13.24 -10.03
CA GLN A 84 -2.92 -14.34 -10.98
C GLN A 84 -3.73 -14.09 -12.25
N ASN A 85 -3.09 -14.24 -13.41
CA ASN A 85 -3.76 -14.31 -14.70
C ASN A 85 -4.51 -15.65 -14.81
N VAL A 86 -5.82 -15.58 -15.00
CA VAL A 86 -6.72 -16.75 -15.01
C VAL A 86 -6.50 -17.63 -16.25
N GLU A 87 -6.03 -17.06 -17.36
CA GLU A 87 -5.82 -17.79 -18.61
C GLU A 87 -4.51 -18.58 -18.59
N THR A 88 -3.44 -18.00 -18.05
CA THR A 88 -2.09 -18.58 -18.07
C THR A 88 -1.69 -19.23 -16.74
N ASN A 89 -2.45 -19.01 -15.67
CA ASN A 89 -2.12 -19.35 -14.28
C ASN A 89 -0.79 -18.74 -13.77
N ARG A 90 -0.24 -17.74 -14.46
CA ARG A 90 0.97 -17.02 -14.06
C ARG A 90 0.65 -15.85 -13.13
N TYR A 91 1.61 -15.49 -12.29
CA TYR A 91 1.49 -14.37 -11.36
C TYR A 91 2.06 -13.08 -11.93
N LEU A 92 1.49 -11.94 -11.51
CA LEU A 92 2.08 -10.64 -11.77
C LEU A 92 3.29 -10.46 -10.85
N SER A 93 4.41 -10.06 -11.41
CA SER A 93 5.64 -9.71 -10.68
C SER A 93 5.96 -8.24 -10.88
N SER A 94 6.59 -7.65 -9.89
CA SER A 94 7.21 -6.32 -9.94
C SER A 94 8.72 -6.44 -9.78
N LEU A 95 9.48 -5.60 -10.47
CA LEU A 95 10.94 -5.59 -10.38
C LEU A 95 11.42 -4.33 -9.67
N SER A 96 12.12 -4.50 -8.55
CA SER A 96 12.68 -3.39 -7.75
C SER A 96 13.52 -2.44 -8.59
N GLY A 97 13.34 -1.14 -8.37
CA GLY A 97 14.08 -0.09 -9.08
C GLY A 97 13.68 0.09 -10.55
N THR A 98 12.67 -0.63 -11.05
CA THR A 98 12.12 -0.47 -12.39
C THR A 98 10.62 -0.16 -12.32
N GLN A 99 10.05 0.29 -13.44
CA GLN A 99 8.60 0.46 -13.58
C GLN A 99 7.94 -0.78 -14.22
N GLN A 100 8.70 -1.85 -14.43
CA GLN A 100 8.25 -2.99 -15.23
C GLN A 100 7.52 -4.02 -14.37
N THR A 101 6.47 -4.59 -14.95
CA THR A 101 5.78 -5.77 -14.41
C THR A 101 5.76 -6.88 -15.46
N SER A 102 5.62 -8.13 -15.00
CA SER A 102 5.55 -9.27 -15.94
C SER A 102 4.66 -10.40 -15.44
N TRP A 103 4.08 -11.16 -16.37
CA TRP A 103 3.20 -12.31 -16.12
C TRP A 103 3.93 -13.64 -16.39
N HIS A 104 5.14 -13.80 -15.89
CA HIS A 104 5.99 -14.97 -16.14
C HIS A 104 6.10 -15.98 -14.98
N PRO A 105 6.10 -15.57 -13.70
CA PRO A 105 6.27 -16.51 -12.59
C PRO A 105 5.18 -17.59 -12.50
N GLU A 106 5.61 -18.81 -12.14
CA GLU A 106 4.75 -19.97 -11.84
C GLU A 106 4.47 -20.12 -10.34
N GLU A 107 5.30 -19.48 -9.53
CA GLU A 107 5.27 -19.53 -8.07
C GLU A 107 5.20 -18.10 -7.52
N ILE A 108 4.77 -18.00 -6.27
CA ILE A 108 4.70 -16.73 -5.54
C ILE A 108 5.97 -16.64 -4.69
N HIS A 109 6.78 -15.63 -4.97
CA HIS A 109 7.85 -15.15 -4.10
C HIS A 109 7.57 -13.70 -3.74
N ASP A 110 8.48 -13.07 -2.99
CA ASP A 110 8.30 -11.72 -2.47
C ASP A 110 7.96 -10.66 -3.55
N TRP A 111 8.39 -10.87 -4.80
CA TRP A 111 8.21 -9.93 -5.91
C TRP A 111 6.81 -9.97 -6.53
N GLU A 112 6.04 -11.02 -6.24
CA GLU A 112 4.66 -11.22 -6.67
C GLU A 112 3.64 -10.75 -5.62
N HIS A 113 4.11 -10.16 -4.51
CA HIS A 113 3.27 -9.64 -3.45
C HIS A 113 2.81 -8.21 -3.75
N PHE A 114 1.51 -7.98 -3.59
CA PHE A 114 0.91 -6.65 -3.64
C PHE A 114 0.08 -6.40 -2.38
N PHE A 115 0.24 -5.23 -1.78
CA PHE A 115 -0.55 -4.75 -0.65
C PHE A 115 -1.85 -4.09 -1.13
N LEU A 116 -2.98 -4.51 -0.56
CA LEU A 116 -4.30 -3.91 -0.74
C LEU A 116 -4.52 -2.79 0.28
N LEU A 117 -4.19 -1.58 -0.13
CA LEU A 117 -4.27 -0.39 0.73
C LEU A 117 -5.67 0.21 0.70
N ASN A 118 -6.26 0.45 1.87
CA ASN A 118 -7.42 1.33 2.00
C ASN A 118 -7.00 2.81 2.01
N LYS A 119 -7.99 3.69 2.08
CA LYS A 119 -7.76 5.15 2.11
C LYS A 119 -6.92 5.55 3.34
N GLN A 120 -7.21 4.97 4.49
CA GLN A 120 -6.55 5.29 5.76
C GLN A 120 -5.07 4.89 5.73
N MET A 121 -4.75 3.69 5.23
CA MET A 121 -3.38 3.21 5.03
C MET A 121 -2.58 4.13 4.11
N LEU A 122 -3.16 4.54 2.97
CA LEU A 122 -2.54 5.52 2.07
C LEU A 122 -2.31 6.88 2.73
N THR A 123 -3.25 7.28 3.60
CA THR A 123 -3.16 8.52 4.37
C THR A 123 -2.03 8.48 5.37
N GLY A 124 -1.94 7.40 6.16
CA GLY A 124 -0.83 7.21 7.08
C GLY A 124 0.53 7.13 6.38
N LEU A 125 0.64 6.40 5.27
CA LEU A 125 1.86 6.36 4.47
C LEU A 125 2.26 7.74 3.95
N SER A 126 1.29 8.54 3.46
CA SER A 126 1.56 9.90 3.01
C SER A 126 2.03 10.81 4.14
N LEU A 127 1.39 10.73 5.31
CA LEU A 127 1.78 11.49 6.50
C LEU A 127 3.19 11.15 6.96
N LEU A 128 3.57 9.87 6.95
CA LEU A 128 4.89 9.41 7.37
C LEU A 128 6.00 9.69 6.35
N ALA A 129 5.67 9.81 5.06
CA ALA A 129 6.67 9.99 4.00
C ALA A 129 6.93 11.46 3.65
N ASP A 130 6.07 12.38 4.09
CA ASP A 130 6.12 13.79 3.70
C ASP A 130 6.49 14.71 4.89
N PRO A 131 7.66 15.37 4.86
CA PRO A 131 8.10 16.23 5.94
C PRO A 131 7.27 17.50 6.13
N ASP A 132 6.46 17.89 5.15
CA ASP A 132 5.58 19.04 5.27
C ASP A 132 4.25 18.68 5.94
N LEU A 133 3.95 17.39 6.11
CA LEU A 133 2.70 16.91 6.71
C LEU A 133 2.84 16.54 8.19
N ALA A 134 3.94 15.88 8.56
CA ALA A 134 4.13 15.40 9.92
C ALA A 134 5.58 15.54 10.41
N GLU A 135 5.72 15.76 11.71
CA GLU A 135 6.98 15.62 12.44
C GLU A 135 6.98 14.25 13.11
N ILE A 136 8.09 13.52 12.93
CA ILE A 136 8.30 12.21 13.54
C ILE A 136 9.43 12.36 14.54
N SER A 137 9.25 11.86 15.76
CA SER A 137 10.31 11.84 16.76
C SER A 137 10.30 10.57 17.60
N ASN A 138 11.45 10.23 18.17
CA ASN A 138 11.61 9.16 19.14
C ASN A 138 12.49 9.68 20.28
N ASN A 139 12.06 9.54 21.54
CA ASN A 139 12.77 10.08 22.71
C ASN A 139 13.14 11.58 22.60
N ASN A 140 12.26 12.38 21.99
CA ASN A 140 12.44 13.81 21.68
C ASN A 140 13.52 14.12 20.62
N GLU A 141 14.08 13.11 19.96
CA GLU A 141 14.94 13.29 18.79
C GLU A 141 14.10 13.24 17.51
N SER A 142 14.27 14.24 16.65
CA SER A 142 13.60 14.28 15.35
C SER A 142 14.16 13.19 14.44
N LEU A 143 13.27 12.42 13.81
CA LEU A 143 13.62 11.37 12.87
C LEU A 143 13.35 11.82 11.44
N SER A 144 14.09 11.24 10.49
CA SER A 144 13.75 11.39 9.07
C SER A 144 12.47 10.62 8.75
N GLN A 145 11.79 11.06 7.69
CA GLN A 145 10.56 10.47 7.19
C GLN A 145 10.72 9.02 6.72
N LEU A 146 9.56 8.38 6.50
CA LEU A 146 9.45 7.05 5.93
C LEU A 146 9.99 7.02 4.50
N VAL A 147 10.89 6.07 4.24
CA VAL A 147 11.46 5.81 2.91
C VAL A 147 11.45 4.31 2.63
N PHE A 148 11.04 3.91 1.43
CA PHE A 148 11.14 2.53 0.97
C PHE A 148 12.60 2.19 0.62
N THR A 149 13.07 1.02 1.03
CA THR A 149 14.49 0.66 0.95
C THR A 149 14.89 -0.01 -0.36
N GLY A 150 13.90 -0.39 -1.19
CA GLY A 150 14.10 -1.21 -2.38
C GLY A 150 14.15 -2.71 -2.09
N ASN A 151 14.09 -3.13 -0.83
CA ASN A 151 13.88 -4.53 -0.44
C ASN A 151 12.37 -4.81 -0.28
N PRO A 152 11.92 -6.05 -0.54
CA PRO A 152 10.51 -6.40 -0.40
C PRO A 152 10.01 -6.22 1.03
N ASN A 153 8.77 -5.73 1.17
CA ASN A 153 8.06 -5.55 2.42
C ASN A 153 8.81 -4.70 3.47
N GLN A 154 9.73 -3.83 3.04
CA GLN A 154 10.60 -3.07 3.95
C GLN A 154 10.51 -1.57 3.71
N ALA A 155 10.34 -0.82 4.80
CA ALA A 155 10.54 0.62 4.83
C ALA A 155 11.41 1.01 6.03
N LYS A 156 11.91 2.24 6.05
CA LYS A 156 12.66 2.79 7.18
C LYS A 156 12.16 4.18 7.59
N ILE A 157 12.24 4.49 8.88
CA ILE A 157 11.98 5.81 9.47
C ILE A 157 13.20 6.14 10.34
N GLY A 158 13.93 7.22 10.04
CA GLY A 158 15.27 7.43 10.60
C GLY A 158 16.19 6.24 10.32
N SER A 159 16.71 5.62 11.38
CA SER A 159 17.51 4.39 11.34
C SER A 159 16.71 3.11 11.58
N LEU A 160 15.40 3.23 11.85
CA LEU A 160 14.53 2.11 12.23
C LEU A 160 13.94 1.46 10.98
N TYR A 161 14.11 0.14 10.84
CA TYR A 161 13.53 -0.64 9.74
C TYR A 161 12.25 -1.33 10.20
N ILE A 162 11.22 -1.24 9.37
CA ILE A 162 9.90 -1.82 9.64
C ILE A 162 9.46 -2.73 8.51
N SER A 163 8.65 -3.73 8.84
CA SER A 163 7.88 -4.50 7.87
C SER A 163 6.60 -3.76 7.51
N LEU A 164 6.29 -3.57 6.22
CA LEU A 164 5.05 -2.88 5.84
C LEU A 164 3.82 -3.70 6.23
N SER A 165 3.78 -5.00 5.88
CA SER A 165 2.64 -5.88 6.12
C SER A 165 2.18 -5.90 7.58
N HIS A 166 3.11 -5.86 8.53
CA HIS A 166 2.81 -5.90 9.96
C HIS A 166 2.36 -4.54 10.53
N ASN A 167 2.66 -3.45 9.82
CA ASN A 167 2.44 -2.10 10.33
C ASN A 167 1.34 -1.33 9.60
N LEU A 168 0.78 -1.85 8.49
CA LEU A 168 -0.21 -1.12 7.69
C LEU A 168 -1.46 -0.70 8.49
N GLU A 169 -1.97 -1.58 9.36
CA GLU A 169 -3.15 -1.25 10.19
C GLU A 169 -2.83 -0.19 11.25
N GLU A 170 -1.64 -0.23 11.84
CA GLU A 170 -1.22 0.83 12.76
C GLU A 170 -1.04 2.16 12.03
N ILE A 171 -0.36 2.13 10.88
CA ILE A 171 -0.15 3.30 10.02
C ILE A 171 -1.50 3.91 9.62
N ALA A 172 -2.53 3.09 9.38
CA ALA A 172 -3.87 3.56 9.03
C ALA A 172 -4.47 4.49 10.10
N LYS A 173 -4.16 4.29 11.38
CA LYS A 173 -4.68 5.12 12.49
C LYS A 173 -4.28 6.58 12.38
N LEU A 174 -3.16 6.88 11.72
CA LEU A 174 -2.71 8.26 11.47
C LEU A 174 -3.72 9.09 10.69
N ALA A 175 -4.61 8.45 9.92
CA ALA A 175 -5.68 9.12 9.20
C ALA A 175 -6.68 9.84 10.12
N ASP A 176 -6.79 9.41 11.37
CA ASP A 176 -7.70 9.96 12.37
C ASP A 176 -7.02 10.95 13.33
N TYR A 177 -5.71 11.16 13.17
CA TYR A 177 -4.96 12.07 14.04
C TYR A 177 -5.31 13.53 13.73
N LYS A 178 -5.38 14.34 14.78
CA LYS A 178 -5.67 15.77 14.65
C LYS A 178 -4.40 16.57 14.45
N ALA A 179 -4.53 17.68 13.72
CA ALA A 179 -3.45 18.65 13.59
C ALA A 179 -2.95 19.14 14.94
N HIS A 180 -1.64 19.34 15.05
CA HIS A 180 -0.91 19.93 16.16
C HIS A 180 -0.95 19.14 17.48
N GLU A 181 -1.69 18.02 17.55
CA GLU A 181 -1.65 17.08 18.65
C GLU A 181 -0.49 16.09 18.46
N GLU A 182 0.25 15.83 19.54
CA GLU A 182 1.26 14.78 19.58
C GLU A 182 0.56 13.46 19.91
N ASN A 183 0.72 12.48 19.03
CA ASN A 183 0.12 11.18 19.15
C ASN A 183 1.20 10.09 19.07
N GLU A 184 0.94 8.96 19.70
CA GLU A 184 1.85 7.82 19.71
C GLU A 184 1.53 6.84 18.57
N LEU A 185 2.54 6.35 17.87
CA LEU A 185 2.43 5.32 16.84
C LEU A 185 3.32 4.14 17.23
N LEU A 186 2.73 2.96 17.39
CA LEU A 186 3.44 1.76 17.84
C LEU A 186 3.77 0.83 16.66
N LEU A 187 5.04 0.77 16.28
CA LEU A 187 5.46 0.00 15.11
C LEU A 187 6.27 -1.23 15.49
N HIS A 188 6.08 -2.30 14.73
CA HIS A 188 6.89 -3.52 14.77
C HIS A 188 8.15 -3.34 13.92
N PRO A 189 9.35 -3.62 14.47
CA PRO A 189 10.57 -3.63 13.68
C PRO A 189 10.55 -4.79 12.69
N LEU A 190 11.39 -4.70 11.66
CA LEU A 190 11.38 -5.65 10.53
C LEU A 190 11.48 -7.14 10.92
N HIS A 191 12.21 -7.46 11.99
CA HIS A 191 12.51 -8.84 12.39
C HIS A 191 11.83 -9.25 13.70
N SER A 192 10.83 -8.51 14.19
CA SER A 192 10.08 -8.88 15.38
C SER A 192 8.62 -8.49 15.26
N GLU A 193 7.73 -9.45 15.45
CA GLU A 193 6.28 -9.24 15.55
C GLU A 193 5.82 -9.06 17.02
N GLU A 194 6.67 -9.40 17.99
CA GLU A 194 6.34 -9.31 19.42
C GLU A 194 6.80 -7.98 20.03
N GLU A 195 7.88 -7.42 19.51
CA GLU A 195 8.42 -6.14 19.98
C GLU A 195 7.79 -4.98 19.21
N THR A 196 7.52 -3.89 19.92
CA THR A 196 7.09 -2.62 19.32
C THR A 196 7.98 -1.51 19.80
N PHE A 197 8.21 -0.51 18.95
CA PHE A 197 8.77 0.76 19.35
C PHE A 197 7.76 1.88 19.14
N SER A 198 7.86 2.91 19.98
CA SER A 198 6.98 4.06 19.96
C SER A 198 7.60 5.21 19.17
N LEU A 199 6.81 5.80 18.28
CA LEU A 199 7.11 7.05 17.61
C LEU A 199 6.09 8.10 18.05
N LYS A 200 6.57 9.32 18.30
CA LYS A 200 5.73 10.49 18.47
C LYS A 200 5.51 11.15 17.12
N ILE A 201 4.25 11.24 16.73
CA ILE A 201 3.80 11.83 15.47
C ILE A 201 3.02 13.09 15.78
N LYS A 202 3.45 14.22 15.20
CA LYS A 202 2.72 15.48 15.28
C LYS A 202 2.39 15.97 13.89
N LEU A 203 1.09 16.03 13.58
CA LEU A 203 0.63 16.52 12.28
C LEU A 203 0.74 18.04 12.22
N LYS A 204 1.29 18.57 11.14
CA LYS A 204 1.46 20.02 10.94
C LYS A 204 0.17 20.72 10.50
N ARG A 205 -0.77 19.98 9.93
CA ARG A 205 -2.07 20.47 9.46
C ARG A 205 -3.07 19.31 9.39
N ASN A 206 -4.36 19.63 9.32
CA ASN A 206 -5.36 18.61 9.03
C ASN A 206 -5.10 18.10 7.62
N PHE A 207 -4.94 16.79 7.49
CA PHE A 207 -4.64 16.17 6.23
C PHE A 207 -5.80 15.26 5.82
N HIS A 208 -6.45 15.65 4.72
CA HIS A 208 -7.39 14.79 4.04
C HIS A 208 -6.85 14.55 2.65
N LEU A 209 -6.49 13.30 2.39
CA LEU A 209 -6.29 12.85 1.03
C LEU A 209 -7.61 13.02 0.28
N ASN A 210 -7.63 14.03 -0.57
CA ASN A 210 -8.75 14.29 -1.46
C ASN A 210 -8.81 13.15 -2.46
N THR A 211 -9.74 12.23 -2.25
CA THR A 211 -10.14 11.33 -3.33
C THR A 211 -10.65 12.24 -4.44
N LEU A 212 -10.15 12.08 -5.66
CA LEU A 212 -10.87 12.58 -6.84
C LEU A 212 -12.30 12.05 -6.70
N THR A 213 -13.20 12.94 -6.30
CA THR A 213 -14.63 12.71 -6.29
C THR A 213 -15.00 12.46 -7.74
N LEU A 214 -15.49 11.25 -8.01
CA LEU A 214 -16.24 10.99 -9.23
C LEU A 214 -17.56 11.75 -9.19
#